data_AF-A0A0T7A983-F1
#
_entry.id   AF-A0A0T7A983-F1
#
_cell.length_a   1.000
_cell.length_b   1.000
_cell.length_c   1.000
_cell.angle_alpha   90.00
_cell.angle_beta   90.00
_cell.angle_gamma   90.00
#
_symmetry.space_group_name_H-M   'P 1'
#
loop_
_entity.id
_entity.type
_entity.pdbx_description
1 polymer ?
#
loop_
_entity_poly.entity_id
_entity_poly.type
_entity_poly.pdbx_seq_one_letter_code
_entity_poly.pdbx_strand_id
1 'polypeptide(L)' 'MATAHYSEPAVAKFLDSADSLLIAKARSIGATVVTHELPNPESKKRVLIPDVCLVFDVPFMNTFEALRKFSAKFVWSA' A
#
# COMPACT_ATOMS: atom_id res chain seq x y z
N MET A 1 -8.30 15.04 10.28
CA MET A 1 -7.64 13.79 9.84
C MET A 1 -8.11 12.69 10.76
N ALA A 2 -8.76 11.65 10.24
CA ALA A 2 -9.21 10.54 11.07
C ALA A 2 -7.98 9.70 11.48
N THR A 3 -7.73 9.58 12.77
CA THR A 3 -6.72 8.67 13.30
C THR A 3 -7.34 7.28 13.40
N ALA A 4 -6.96 6.37 12.50
CA ALA A 4 -7.40 4.98 12.58
C ALA A 4 -6.85 4.34 13.87
N HIS A 5 -7.73 3.96 14.79
CA HIS A 5 -7.37 3.26 16.02
C HIS A 5 -7.36 1.75 15.76
N TYR A 6 -6.23 1.25 15.24
CA TYR A 6 -5.99 -0.19 15.11
C TYR A 6 -5.76 -0.85 16.48
N SER A 7 -6.12 -2.13 16.60
CA SER A 7 -5.76 -2.89 17.81
C SER A 7 -4.26 -3.17 17.86
N GLU A 8 -3.68 -3.27 19.06
CA GLU A 8 -2.25 -3.59 19.23
C GLU A 8 -1.82 -4.87 18.47
N PRO A 9 -2.60 -5.99 18.49
CA PRO A 9 -2.24 -7.17 17.71
C PRO A 9 -2.25 -6.92 16.19
N ALA A 10 -3.15 -6.07 15.69
CA ALA A 10 -3.19 -5.73 14.27
C ALA A 10 -1.97 -4.91 13.86
N VAL A 11 -1.52 -3.98 14.70
CA VAL A 11 -0.30 -3.21 14.50
C VAL A 11 0.92 -4.11 14.54
N ALA A 12 1.06 -4.95 15.57
CA ALA A 12 2.20 -5.87 15.71
C ALA A 12 2.30 -6.81 14.50
N LYS A 13 1.17 -7.39 14.06
CA LYS A 13 1.13 -8.26 12.88
C LYS A 13 1.55 -7.54 11.59
N PHE A 14 1.18 -6.28 11.43
CA PHE A 14 1.58 -5.49 10.26
C PHE A 14 3.07 -5.15 10.28
N LEU A 15 3.61 -4.76 11.44
CA LEU A 15 5.03 -4.45 11.60
C LEU A 15 5.93 -5.68 11.40
N ASP A 16 5.42 -6.88 11.68
CA ASP A 16 6.10 -8.16 11.41
C ASP A 16 5.94 -8.61 9.94
N SER A 17 5.08 -7.96 9.15
CA SER A 17 4.87 -8.32 7.74
C SER A 17 5.87 -7.65 6.80
N ALA A 18 6.08 -8.25 5.63
CA ALA A 18 6.90 -7.68 4.57
C ALA A 18 6.36 -6.34 4.02
N ASP A 19 5.06 -6.05 4.23
CA ASP A 19 4.41 -4.84 3.73
C ASP A 19 4.95 -3.58 4.44
N SER A 20 5.27 -3.70 5.74
CA SER A 20 5.86 -2.60 6.51
C SER A 20 7.21 -2.16 5.90
N LEU A 21 8.06 -3.13 5.55
CA LEU A 21 9.36 -2.89 4.92
C LEU A 21 9.21 -2.42 3.47
N LEU A 22 8.23 -2.94 2.73
CA LEU A 22 7.91 -2.50 1.37
C LEU A 22 7.58 -1.00 1.34
N ILE A 23 6.71 -0.53 2.24
CA ILE A 23 6.33 0.88 2.32
C ILE A 23 7.50 1.74 2.78
N ALA A 24 8.25 1.30 3.80
CA ALA A 24 9.44 2.00 4.27
C ALA A 24 10.48 2.16 3.14
N LYS A 25 10.69 1.11 2.35
CA LYS A 25 11.60 1.15 1.20
C LYS A 25 11.10 2.11 0.15
N ALA A 26 9.81 2.06 -0.20
CA ALA A 26 9.21 2.97 -1.18
C ALA A 26 9.41 4.44 -0.76
N ARG A 27 9.16 4.77 0.51
CA ARG A 27 9.42 6.11 1.06
C ARG A 27 10.89 6.51 0.94
N SER A 28 11.81 5.60 1.29
CA SER A 28 13.25 5.90 1.29
C SER A 28 13.82 6.22 -0.11
N ILE A 29 13.18 5.73 -1.17
CA ILE A 29 13.63 5.92 -2.56
C ILE A 29 12.70 6.81 -3.39
N GLY A 30 11.64 7.36 -2.79
CA GLY A 30 10.64 8.16 -3.50
C GLY A 30 9.81 7.37 -4.52
N ALA A 31 9.59 6.07 -4.29
CA ALA A 31 8.81 5.22 -5.19
C ALA A 31 7.31 5.24 -4.86
N THR A 32 6.52 4.75 -5.82
CA THR A 32 5.08 4.52 -5.67
C THR A 32 4.79 3.06 -5.36
N VAL A 33 3.97 2.79 -4.34
CA VAL A 33 3.50 1.44 -4.02
C VAL A 33 2.32 1.06 -4.94
N VAL A 34 2.36 -0.11 -5.56
CA VAL A 34 1.24 -0.64 -6.34
C VAL A 34 0.56 -1.73 -5.53
N THR A 35 -0.73 -1.58 -5.23
CA THR A 35 -1.50 -2.53 -4.42
C THR A 35 -2.92 -2.71 -4.94
N HIS A 36 -3.51 -3.89 -4.72
CA HIS A 36 -4.93 -4.14 -4.99
C HIS A 36 -5.84 -3.76 -3.82
N GLU A 37 -5.27 -3.36 -2.68
CA GLU A 37 -6.02 -2.91 -1.52
C GLU A 37 -6.60 -1.51 -1.73
N LEU A 38 -7.72 -1.24 -1.07
CA LEU A 38 -8.34 0.09 -1.02
C LEU A 38 -8.24 0.63 0.40
N PRO A 39 -8.12 1.96 0.59
CA PRO A 39 -8.16 2.56 1.92
C PRO A 39 -9.43 2.16 2.67
N ASN A 40 -9.28 1.85 3.95
CA ASN A 40 -10.42 1.63 4.85
C ASN A 40 -10.05 2.11 6.26
N PRO A 41 -10.15 3.42 6.53
CA PRO A 41 -9.77 4.00 7.82
C PRO A 41 -10.56 3.44 9.02
N GLU A 42 -11.73 2.85 8.78
CA GLU A 42 -12.58 2.24 9.81
C GLU A 42 -12.16 0.79 10.14
N SER A 43 -11.21 0.23 9.40
CA SER A 43 -10.65 -1.10 9.69
C SER A 43 -9.88 -1.08 11.00
N LYS A 44 -10.35 -1.82 12.01
CA LYS A 44 -9.65 -1.92 13.31
C LYS A 44 -8.77 -3.18 13.43
N LYS A 45 -9.07 -4.22 12.65
CA LYS A 45 -8.46 -5.56 12.77
C LYS A 45 -7.28 -5.79 11.83
N ARG A 46 -7.15 -4.96 10.79
CA ARG A 46 -6.12 -5.09 9.78
C ARG A 46 -5.68 -3.70 9.34
N VAL A 47 -4.38 -3.45 9.43
CA VAL A 47 -3.73 -2.29 8.82
C VAL A 47 -3.61 -2.55 7.32
N LEU A 48 -4.14 -1.66 6.49
CA LEU A 48 -4.09 -1.78 5.03
C LEU A 48 -2.96 -0.90 4.48
N ILE A 49 -2.35 -1.35 3.39
CA ILE A 49 -1.23 -0.65 2.74
C ILE A 49 -1.61 0.81 2.38
N PRO A 50 -2.77 1.10 1.75
CA PRO A 50 -3.13 2.46 1.40
C PRO A 50 -3.28 3.39 2.61
N ASP A 51 -3.79 2.90 3.74
CA ASP A 51 -3.97 3.72 4.95
C ASP A 51 -2.61 4.18 5.50
N VAL A 52 -1.63 3.28 5.50
CA VAL A 52 -0.25 3.57 5.93
C VAL A 52 0.42 4.52 4.94
N CYS A 53 0.26 4.26 3.64
CA CYS A 53 0.79 5.14 2.59
C CYS A 53 0.24 6.57 2.71
N LEU A 54 -1.05 6.76 3.04
CA LEU A 54 -1.66 8.07 3.28
C LEU A 54 -1.04 8.80 4.48
N VAL A 55 -0.78 8.09 5.59
CA VAL A 55 -0.17 8.69 6.79
C VAL A 55 1.28 9.12 6.56
N PHE A 56 2.02 8.35 5.76
CA PHE A 56 3.43 8.57 5.51
C PHE A 56 3.71 9.30 4.18
N ASP A 57 2.70 9.89 3.54
CA ASP A 57 2.81 10.59 2.26
C ASP A 57 3.55 9.77 1.18
N VAL A 58 3.35 8.45 1.18
CA VAL A 58 3.91 7.55 0.18
C VAL A 58 2.91 7.45 -0.97
N PRO A 59 3.28 7.80 -2.21
CA PRO A 59 2.39 7.62 -3.34
C PRO A 59 2.00 6.16 -3.48
N PHE A 60 0.74 5.88 -3.77
CA PHE A 60 0.28 4.54 -4.11
C PHE A 60 -0.74 4.60 -5.26
N MET A 61 -0.90 3.50 -5.97
CA MET A 61 -1.91 3.35 -7.03
C MET A 61 -2.37 1.90 -7.14
N ASN A 62 -3.51 1.68 -7.77
CA ASN A 62 -3.94 0.32 -8.06
C ASN A 62 -3.23 -0.26 -9.30
N THR A 63 -3.25 -1.59 -9.43
CA THR A 63 -2.59 -2.29 -10.54
C THR A 63 -3.08 -1.83 -11.91
N PHE A 64 -4.38 -1.53 -12.06
CA PHE A 64 -4.90 -1.07 -13.35
C PHE A 64 -4.43 0.36 -13.69
N GLU A 65 -4.30 1.23 -12.69
CA GLU A 65 -3.66 2.54 -12.86
C GLU A 65 -2.21 2.40 -13.26
N ALA A 66 -1.46 1.49 -12.63
CA ALA A 66 -0.07 1.22 -12.99
C ALA A 66 0.04 0.74 -14.44
N LEU A 67 -0.75 -0.27 -14.84
CA LEU A 67 -0.76 -0.78 -16.22
C LEU A 67 -1.06 0.31 -17.24
N ARG A 68 -2.07 1.16 -16.98
CA ARG A 68 -2.39 2.31 -17.85
C ARG A 68 -1.26 3.34 -17.88
N LYS A 69 -0.72 3.71 -16.72
CA LYS A 69 0.36 4.71 -16.59
C LYS A 69 1.61 4.30 -17.37
N PHE A 70 1.98 3.02 -17.28
CA PHE A 70 3.15 2.49 -17.99
C PHE A 70 2.84 2.03 -19.42
N SER A 71 1.60 2.22 -19.91
CA SER A 71 1.15 1.76 -21.23
C SER A 71 1.52 0.28 -21.46
N ALA A 72 1.35 -0.55 -20.42
CA ALA A 72 1.72 -1.94 -20.45
C ALA A 72 0.95 -2.66 -21.57
N LYS A 73 1.66 -3.40 -22.42
CA LYS A 73 1.06 -4.17 -23.51
C LYS A 73 1.19 -5.64 -23.22
N PHE A 74 0.08 -6.36 -23.37
CA PHE A 74 0.13 -7.81 -23.46
C PHE A 74 0.70 -8.19 -24.82
N VAL A 75 1.87 -8.80 -24.84
CA VAL A 75 2.50 -9.32 -26.05
C VAL A 75 2.50 -10.83 -25.98
N TRP A 76 1.94 -11.47 -27.00
CA TRP A 76 2.05 -12.91 -27.18
C TRP A 76 3.27 -13.19 -28.06
N SER A 77 4.21 -14.00 -27.58
CA SER A 77 5.27 -14.58 -28.41
C SER A 77 4.98 -16.07 -28.50
N ALA A 78 4.69 -16.54 -29.71
CA ALA A 78 4.62 -17.96 -30.02
C ALA A 78 6.01 -18.59 -30.10
#